data_AF-A0A960PIN2-F1
#
_entry.id   AF-A0A960PIN2-F1
#
_cell.length_a   1.000
_cell.length_b   1.000
_cell.length_c   1.000
_cell.angle_alpha   90.00
_cell.angle_beta   90.00
_cell.angle_gamma   90.00
#
_symmetry.space_group_name_H-M   'P 1'
#
loop_
_entity.id
_entity.type
_entity.pdbx_description
1 polymer ?
#
loop_
_entity_poly.entity_id
_entity_poly.type
_entity_poly.pdbx_seq_one_letter_code
_entity_poly.pdbx_strand_id
1 'polypeptide(L)' 'MNPNVVIAGWAGAGNLGDELICGALAGLLVERGAEVAMFSEDPPATEALHRVRAFPTRSVLEARRWADGVILGP' A
#
# COMPACT_ATOMS: atom_id res chain seq x y z
N MET A 1 16.89 10.62 -1.08
CA MET A 1 16.04 9.68 -1.83
C MET A 1 14.84 9.41 -0.94
N ASN A 2 13.63 9.48 -1.48
CA ASN A 2 12.41 9.18 -0.72
C ASN A 2 12.33 7.66 -0.52
N PRO A 3 12.05 7.13 0.68
CA PRO A 3 11.94 5.69 0.87
C PRO A 3 10.67 5.15 0.22
N ASN A 4 10.79 4.00 -0.45
CA ASN A 4 9.66 3.24 -0.98
C ASN A 4 9.10 2.33 0.12
N VAL A 5 7.87 2.59 0.58
CA VAL A 5 7.24 1.83 1.67
C VAL A 5 6.03 1.07 1.14
N VAL A 6 6.00 -0.25 1.40
CA VAL A 6 4.83 -1.09 1.10
C VAL A 6 4.00 -1.30 2.36
N ILE A 7 2.70 -1.01 2.30
CA ILE A 7 1.72 -1.37 3.32
C ILE A 7 1.16 -2.75 2.98
N ALA A 8 1.40 -3.72 3.86
CA ALA A 8 0.86 -5.07 3.78
C ALA A 8 -0.39 -5.18 4.69
N GLY A 9 -1.44 -4.44 4.31
CA GLY A 9 -2.80 -4.52 4.89
C GLY A 9 -3.78 -5.22 3.95
N TRP A 10 -5.07 -5.17 4.28
CA TRP A 10 -6.15 -5.85 3.54
C TRP A 10 -6.88 -4.93 2.54
N ALA A 11 -6.12 -4.23 1.69
CA ALA A 11 -6.69 -3.33 0.68
C ALA A 11 -7.25 -4.08 -0.54
N GLY A 12 -8.19 -3.45 -1.26
CA GLY A 12 -8.90 -4.00 -2.42
C GLY A 12 -9.86 -5.14 -2.11
N ALA A 13 -10.05 -5.49 -0.84
CA ALA A 13 -10.83 -6.65 -0.42
C ALA A 13 -12.26 -6.31 0.05
N GLY A 14 -12.65 -5.04 -0.01
CA GLY A 14 -13.99 -4.58 0.36
C GLY A 14 -14.22 -4.43 1.87
N ASN A 15 -13.20 -4.59 2.71
CA ASN A 15 -13.29 -4.28 4.14
C ASN A 15 -13.09 -2.78 4.37
N LEU A 16 -14.18 -2.05 4.65
CA LEU A 16 -14.14 -0.60 4.86
C LEU A 16 -13.18 -0.17 5.99
N GLY A 17 -13.05 -0.96 7.06
CA GLY A 17 -12.17 -0.62 8.18
C GLY A 17 -10.70 -0.62 7.76
N ASP A 18 -10.27 -1.69 7.08
CA ASP A 18 -8.90 -1.85 6.62
C ASP A 18 -8.58 -0.81 5.53
N GLU A 19 -9.52 -0.54 4.63
CA GLU A 19 -9.38 0.51 3.61
C GLU A 19 -9.10 1.89 4.23
N LEU A 20 -9.86 2.25 5.27
CA LEU A 20 -9.68 3.54 5.96
C LEU A 20 -8.32 3.63 6.64
N ILE A 21 -7.89 2.56 7.32
CA ILE A 21 -6.60 2.57 8.00
C ILE A 21 -5.44 2.56 6.99
N CYS A 22 -5.52 1.78 5.92
CA CYS A 22 -4.53 1.79 4.83
C CYS A 22 -4.43 3.18 4.18
N GLY A 23 -5.56 3.83 3.88
CA GLY A 23 -5.58 5.17 3.31
C GLY A 23 -4.98 6.23 4.26
N ALA A 24 -5.34 6.19 5.55
CA ALA A 24 -4.77 7.10 6.55
C ALA A 24 -3.25 6.92 6.71
N LEU A 25 -2.78 5.66 6.74
CA LEU A 25 -1.36 5.35 6.82
C LEU A 25 -0.60 5.82 5.57
N ALA A 26 -1.17 5.61 4.38
CA ALA A 26 -0.58 6.10 3.14
C ALA A 26 -0.43 7.61 3.13
N GLY A 27 -1.47 8.36 3.54
CA GLY A 27 -1.41 9.81 3.68
C GLY A 27 -0.28 10.27 4.62
N LEU A 28 -0.18 9.66 5.80
CA LEU A 28 0.86 9.97 6.79
C LEU A 28 2.28 9.70 6.29
N LEU A 29 2.47 8.67 5.46
CA LEU A 29 3.76 8.32 4.85
C LEU A 29 4.12 9.30 3.73
N VAL A 30 3.16 9.65 2.87
CA VAL A 30 3.34 10.65 1.81
C VAL A 30 3.70 12.01 2.40
N GLU A 31 3.02 12.44 3.46
CA GLU A 31 3.35 13.68 4.19
C GLU A 31 4.77 13.68 4.77
N ARG A 32 5.32 12.49 5.07
CA ARG A 32 6.70 12.30 5.53
C ARG A 32 7.71 12.13 4.38
N GLY A 33 7.27 12.26 3.14
CA GLY A 33 8.12 12.17 1.96
C GLY A 33 8.46 10.74 1.54
N ALA A 34 7.62 9.76 1.85
CA ALA A 34 7.75 8.40 1.32
C ALA A 34 6.97 8.24 0.00
N GLU A 35 7.47 7.37 -0.87
CA GLU A 35 6.69 6.81 -1.97
C GLU A 35 5.97 5.57 -1.42
N VAL A 36 4.66 5.46 -1.65
CA VAL A 36 3.84 4.43 -0.99
C VAL A 36 3.27 3.45 -2.01
N ALA A 37 3.26 2.18 -1.64
CA ALA A 37 2.48 1.15 -2.32
C ALA A 37 1.70 0.29 -1.32
N MET A 38 0.68 -0.43 -1.79
CA MET A 38 -0.11 -1.36 -0.99
C MET A 38 -0.10 -2.75 -1.61
N PHE A 39 -0.12 -3.80 -0.78
CA PHE A 39 -0.66 -5.07 -1.25
C PHE A 39 -2.18 -4.99 -1.34
N SER A 40 -2.74 -5.54 -2.40
CA SER A 40 -4.17 -5.45 -2.69
C SER A 40 -4.73 -6.68 -3.39
N GLU A 41 -5.98 -7.03 -3.07
CA GLU A 41 -6.79 -8.02 -3.80
C GLU A 41 -7.31 -7.47 -5.15
N ASP A 42 -7.45 -6.15 -5.28
CA ASP A 42 -7.80 -5.43 -6.52
C ASP A 42 -6.86 -4.22 -6.71
N PRO A 43 -5.67 -4.44 -7.32
CA PRO A 43 -4.69 -3.38 -7.49
C PRO A 43 -5.25 -2.17 -8.26
N PRO A 44 -5.89 -2.30 -9.45
CA PRO A 44 -6.44 -1.14 -10.14
C PRO A 44 -7.42 -0.31 -9.31
N ALA A 45 -8.33 -0.94 -8.55
CA ALA A 45 -9.25 -0.22 -7.68
C ALA A 45 -8.54 0.49 -6.53
N THR A 46 -7.53 -0.15 -5.94
CA THR A 46 -6.71 0.41 -4.85
C THR A 46 -5.90 1.61 -5.33
N GLU A 47 -5.28 1.53 -6.50
CA GLU A 47 -4.54 2.64 -7.10
C GLU A 47 -5.46 3.84 -7.37
N ALA A 48 -6.66 3.59 -7.91
CA ALA A 48 -7.64 4.64 -8.16
C ALA A 48 -8.13 5.32 -6.88
N LEU A 49 -8.38 4.54 -5.82
CA LEU A 49 -8.92 5.02 -4.55
C LEU A 49 -7.88 5.78 -3.73
N HIS A 50 -6.71 5.18 -3.52
CA HIS A 50 -5.69 5.71 -2.59
C HIS A 50 -4.60 6.54 -3.27
N ARG A 51 -4.54 6.53 -4.62
CA ARG A 51 -3.54 7.24 -5.42
C ARG A 51 -2.10 6.83 -5.07
N VAL A 52 -1.94 5.55 -4.76
CA VAL A 52 -0.66 4.88 -4.51
C VAL A 52 -0.45 3.81 -5.56
N ARG A 53 0.75 3.22 -5.63
CA ARG A 53 0.95 1.98 -6.40
C ARG A 53 0.31 0.80 -5.67
N ALA A 54 -0.17 -0.21 -6.39
CA ALA A 54 -0.63 -1.45 -5.76
C ALA A 54 0.04 -2.69 -6.36
N PHE A 55 0.31 -3.67 -5.50
CA PHE A 55 0.83 -4.97 -5.86
C PHE A 55 -0.20 -6.05 -5.50
N PRO A 56 -0.33 -7.12 -6.30
CA PRO A 56 -1.22 -8.23 -5.97
C PRO A 56 -0.76 -8.95 -4.69
N THR A 57 -1.69 -9.21 -3.75
CA THR A 57 -1.42 -9.96 -2.50
C THR A 57 -0.77 -11.33 -2.72
N ARG A 58 -1.05 -11.95 -3.88
CA ARG A 58 -0.56 -13.29 -4.25
C ARG A 58 0.87 -13.30 -4.82
N SER A 59 1.53 -12.15 -4.95
CA SER A 59 2.92 -12.07 -5.44
C SER A 59 3.72 -10.99 -4.72
N VAL A 60 4.82 -11.41 -4.10
CA VAL A 60 5.73 -10.49 -3.37
C VAL A 60 6.96 -10.08 -4.18
N LEU A 61 7.13 -10.59 -5.41
CA LEU A 61 8.39 -10.44 -6.15
C LEU A 61 8.68 -9.00 -6.55
N GLU A 62 7.69 -8.30 -7.12
CA GLU A 62 7.85 -6.92 -7.54
C GLU A 62 7.91 -5.98 -6.34
N ALA A 63 7.03 -6.17 -5.37
CA ALA A 63 7.03 -5.42 -4.10
C ALA A 63 8.39 -5.51 -3.39
N ARG A 64 8.98 -6.70 -3.31
CA ARG A 64 10.30 -6.91 -2.69
C ARG A 64 11.42 -6.15 -3.40
N ARG A 65 11.37 -6.04 -4.73
CA ARG A 65 12.39 -5.31 -5.51
C ARG A 65 12.24 -3.80 -5.40
N TRP A 66 11.03 -3.33 -5.12
CA TRP A 66 10.70 -1.93 -5.07
C TRP A 66 10.84 -1.32 -3.67
N ALA A 67 10.51 -2.07 -2.62
CA ALA A 67 10.42 -1.57 -1.26
C ALA A 67 11.77 -1.41 -0.55
N ASP A 68 11.96 -0.28 0.13
CA ASP A 68 13.00 -0.07 1.16
C ASP A 68 12.50 -0.50 2.56
N GLY A 69 11.18 -0.54 2.75
CA GLY A 69 10.54 -0.95 3.99
C GLY A 69 9.13 -1.52 3.78
N VAL A 70 8.69 -2.35 4.71
CA VAL A 70 7.35 -2.95 4.72
C VAL A 70 6.70 -2.68 6.07
N ILE A 71 5.46 -2.21 6.04
CA ILE A 71 4.60 -2.15 7.23
C ILE A 71 3.67 -3.36 7.16
N LEU A 72 3.71 -4.19 8.19
CA LEU A 72 2.80 -5.33 8.35
C LEU A 72 1.58 -4.86 9.16
N GLY A 73 0.38 -5.05 8.62
CA GLY A 73 -0.84 -4.58 9.24
C GLY A 73 -1.20 -3.14 8.87
N PRO A 74 -2.40 -2.66 9.19
CA PRO A 74 -3.38 -3.11 10.22
C PRO A 74 -4.05 -4.47 10.02
#